data_AF-A0A395VVU2-F1
#
_entry.id   AF-A0A395VVU2-F1
#
_cell.length_a   1.000
_cell.length_b   1.000
_cell.length_c   1.000
_cell.angle_alpha   90.00
_cell.angle_beta   90.00
_cell.angle_gamma   90.00
#
_symmetry.space_group_name_H-M   'P 1'
#
loop_
_entity.id
_entity.type
_entity.pdbx_description
1 polymer ?
#
loop_
_entity_poly.entity_id
_entity_poly.type
_entity_poly.pdbx_seq_one_letter_code
_entity_poly.pdbx_strand_id
1 'polypeptide(L)'
;MKTRSFLLSTLAVFIFAGCSSEDAREGNIPSGELNGKAYLSLSLQSHTSTTRAANVVEKPGSSGESKAGTVRVLLFDEEDVCLDVVNFDGLTVGNSGGTSTEGTGTPEAAASEAQLVPEKTKKVFVVINPYTDGNKGWNLTADAVKGKPWSAINTAIEAVIANIATNDNFMMASVGEGAGIEGALMGVTVYKPDGYTQDKIDAAKKEAKDHPAKISVDRLSAKVELVVKESFTTKPDGAKFTFGGWELSVTNKSVKLYSELITYDNATTGAVYRQDKNYLSDEQPDVSNASTMETNMDAAFNYLKNIDSESEEIPAVAQSKGTSLYCLENTMEAKAQQLGFTTKVVVKATYTPNGLTENSSYFSWKGNYYTLDQLKDEYNNTASGGLKTDLPIFLKKAGVVAEGVSDIDKAIAELTAGKFTAKTGIIGRFCAVRYYHESVCYYDVLIRHDQNVTTKMALGRYGVVRNNWYHLELQSVSGPGTPWIPDPSDPDPTNPTPPGTDDDEADAYISVKITINPWTYWTQGVDLH
;
A
#
# COMPACT_ATOMS: atom_id res chain seq x y z
N MET A 1 68.62 -36.71 -43.21
CA MET A 1 68.64 -36.62 -41.72
C MET A 1 67.56 -35.62 -41.32
N LYS A 2 66.31 -36.06 -41.09
CA LYS A 2 65.69 -36.44 -39.80
C LYS A 2 66.00 -35.46 -38.65
N THR A 3 65.02 -34.63 -38.26
CA THR A 3 64.29 -34.71 -36.98
C THR A 3 63.05 -33.81 -36.97
N ARG A 4 61.96 -34.35 -36.41
CA ARG A 4 60.66 -33.70 -36.13
C ARG A 4 60.77 -32.84 -34.86
N SER A 5 59.91 -31.82 -34.69
CA SER A 5 59.11 -31.70 -33.46
C SER A 5 57.91 -30.75 -33.62
N PHE A 6 56.75 -31.25 -33.18
CA PHE A 6 55.52 -30.55 -32.81
C PHE A 6 55.69 -29.86 -31.44
N LEU A 7 54.86 -28.82 -31.17
CA LEU A 7 54.39 -28.38 -29.84
C LEU A 7 53.31 -27.29 -30.09
N LEU A 8 52.03 -27.66 -30.21
CA LEU A 8 50.98 -27.79 -29.18
C LEU A 8 50.77 -26.55 -28.29
N SER A 9 49.71 -25.82 -28.64
CA SER A 9 48.93 -24.91 -27.82
C SER A 9 48.05 -25.72 -26.83
N THR A 10 48.02 -25.31 -25.57
CA THR A 10 47.05 -25.81 -24.58
C THR A 10 46.41 -24.64 -23.85
N LEU A 11 45.17 -24.38 -24.22
CA LEU A 11 44.19 -23.54 -23.54
C LEU A 11 43.64 -24.33 -22.34
N ALA A 12 43.84 -23.84 -21.12
CA ALA A 12 43.28 -24.45 -19.91
C ALA A 12 41.89 -23.85 -19.64
N VAL A 13 40.85 -24.67 -19.82
CA VAL A 13 39.46 -24.39 -19.42
C VAL A 13 39.27 -24.89 -18.00
N PHE A 14 38.98 -24.00 -17.05
CA PHE A 14 38.48 -24.39 -15.72
C PHE A 14 36.95 -24.48 -15.79
N ILE A 15 36.42 -25.70 -15.71
CA ILE A 15 35.00 -25.98 -15.54
C ILE A 15 34.74 -26.02 -14.03
N PHE A 16 33.98 -25.07 -13.50
CA PHE A 16 33.34 -25.21 -12.19
C PHE A 16 31.99 -25.89 -12.39
N ALA A 17 31.91 -27.17 -12.03
CA ALA A 17 30.67 -27.91 -11.96
C ALA A 17 29.93 -27.52 -10.68
N GLY A 18 28.71 -26.99 -10.82
CA GLY A 18 27.75 -26.92 -9.75
C GLY A 18 27.21 -28.32 -9.41
N CYS A 19 27.11 -28.61 -8.12
CA CYS A 19 26.33 -29.73 -7.61
C CYS A 19 25.62 -29.27 -6.34
N SER A 20 24.28 -29.22 -6.40
CA SER A 20 23.43 -29.28 -5.22
C SER A 20 23.45 -30.70 -4.66
N SER A 21 23.65 -30.83 -3.36
CA SER A 21 23.14 -31.96 -2.58
C SER A 21 23.10 -31.55 -1.10
N GLU A 22 21.91 -31.70 -0.52
CA GLU A 22 21.67 -31.86 0.91
C GLU A 22 22.61 -32.95 1.49
N ASP A 23 22.97 -32.83 2.77
CA ASP A 23 23.84 -33.73 3.56
C ASP A 23 25.36 -33.71 3.31
N ALA A 24 25.97 -32.51 3.24
CA ALA A 24 27.39 -32.36 3.59
C ALA A 24 27.52 -32.09 5.09
N ARG A 25 28.00 -33.09 5.84
CA ARG A 25 28.32 -32.98 7.28
C ARG A 25 29.10 -31.69 7.59
N GLU A 26 28.52 -30.84 8.44
CA GLU A 26 28.99 -29.51 8.87
C GLU A 26 30.36 -29.42 9.58
N GLY A 27 31.21 -30.46 9.51
CA GLY A 27 32.45 -30.56 10.29
C GLY A 27 33.73 -30.75 9.47
N ASN A 28 33.73 -30.54 8.15
CA ASN A 28 34.95 -30.74 7.36
C ASN A 28 35.01 -29.83 6.11
N ILE A 29 34.95 -28.51 6.32
CA ILE A 29 35.27 -27.53 5.29
C ILE A 29 36.79 -27.55 5.09
N PRO A 30 37.34 -27.90 3.90
CA PRO A 30 38.78 -27.88 3.65
C PRO A 30 39.38 -26.52 4.00
N SER A 31 40.58 -26.50 4.60
CA SER A 31 41.25 -25.27 5.08
C SER A 31 41.45 -24.18 4.02
N GLY A 32 41.42 -24.51 2.73
CA GLY A 32 41.47 -23.56 1.63
C GLY A 32 40.16 -22.81 1.35
N GLU A 33 39.01 -23.36 1.75
CA GLU A 33 37.68 -22.78 1.52
C GLU A 33 37.30 -21.72 2.57
N LEU A 34 38.01 -21.69 3.70
CA LEU A 34 37.82 -20.69 4.78
C LEU A 34 38.69 -19.44 4.61
N ASN A 35 39.61 -19.41 3.64
CA ASN A 35 40.45 -18.26 3.40
C ASN A 35 39.60 -17.07 2.88
N GLY A 36 39.66 -15.93 3.56
CA GLY A 36 38.83 -14.77 3.26
C GLY A 36 37.35 -14.93 3.64
N LYS A 37 37.01 -15.88 4.52
CA LYS A 37 35.66 -16.10 5.05
C LYS A 37 35.60 -15.85 6.57
N ALA A 38 34.42 -15.54 7.06
CA ALA A 38 34.08 -15.29 8.47
C ALA A 38 32.68 -15.82 8.77
N TYR A 39 32.22 -15.69 10.01
CA TYR A 39 30.89 -16.12 10.46
C TYR A 39 30.02 -14.93 10.87
N LEU A 40 28.73 -15.01 10.57
CA LEU A 40 27.71 -14.02 10.93
C LEU A 40 26.46 -14.74 11.48
N SER A 41 25.89 -14.22 12.56
CA SER A 41 24.56 -14.59 13.05
C SER A 41 23.66 -13.37 13.05
N LEU A 42 22.35 -13.57 12.86
CA LEU A 42 21.35 -12.52 12.83
C LEU A 42 20.26 -12.74 13.90
N SER A 43 19.70 -11.64 14.39
CA SER A 43 18.45 -11.62 15.17
C SER A 43 17.50 -10.64 14.49
N LEU A 44 16.38 -11.14 13.96
CA LEU A 44 15.42 -10.31 13.21
C LEU A 44 14.38 -9.73 14.16
N GLN A 45 14.20 -8.42 14.15
CA GLN A 45 13.24 -7.74 15.01
C GLN A 45 12.19 -7.04 14.16
N SER A 46 10.95 -7.03 14.61
CA SER A 46 9.96 -6.13 14.02
C SER A 46 10.27 -4.71 14.50
N HIS A 47 10.18 -3.73 13.60
CA HIS A 47 10.28 -2.34 14.01
C HIS A 47 9.15 -1.98 14.98
N THR A 48 9.51 -1.61 16.22
CA THR A 48 8.58 -1.07 17.22
C THR A 48 8.81 0.43 17.36
N SER A 49 7.73 1.22 17.36
CA SER A 49 7.80 2.58 17.90
C SER A 49 8.08 2.47 19.40
N THR A 50 9.24 2.92 19.85
CA THR A 50 9.69 2.75 21.25
C THR A 50 8.94 3.66 22.25
N THR A 51 7.88 4.35 21.84
CA THR A 51 7.19 5.33 22.70
C THR A 51 5.68 5.23 22.65
N ARG A 52 5.09 4.91 23.80
CA ARG A 52 3.67 5.07 24.12
C ARG A 52 3.27 6.55 24.08
N ALA A 53 2.99 7.10 22.90
CA ALA A 53 2.14 8.28 22.84
C ALA A 53 0.76 7.88 23.37
N ALA A 54 0.16 8.69 24.25
CA ALA A 54 -1.11 8.38 24.95
C ALA A 54 -2.31 8.08 24.02
N ASN A 55 -2.15 8.30 22.70
CA ASN A 55 -3.18 8.13 21.67
C ASN A 55 -2.82 7.09 20.59
N VAL A 56 -1.69 6.38 20.68
CA VAL A 56 -1.32 5.31 19.74
C VAL A 56 -1.54 3.96 20.43
N VAL A 57 -2.50 3.19 19.92
CA VAL A 57 -2.83 1.86 20.44
C VAL A 57 -2.20 0.83 19.52
N GLU A 58 -1.04 0.30 19.89
CA GLU A 58 -0.42 -0.80 19.13
C GLU A 58 -1.43 -1.95 18.97
N LYS A 59 -1.72 -2.30 17.71
CA LYS A 59 -2.56 -3.44 17.39
C LYS A 59 -1.71 -4.53 16.74
N PRO A 60 -1.79 -5.78 17.22
CA PRO A 60 -1.01 -6.87 16.69
C PRO A 60 -1.35 -7.16 15.24
N GLY A 61 -0.30 -7.32 14.42
CA GLY A 61 -0.46 -8.04 13.17
C GLY A 61 -0.80 -9.52 13.44
N SER A 62 -1.40 -10.22 12.49
CA SER A 62 -1.63 -11.66 12.63
C SER A 62 -0.30 -12.45 12.61
N SER A 63 -0.32 -13.71 13.04
CA SER A 63 0.84 -14.60 12.91
C SER A 63 1.25 -14.78 11.45
N GLY A 64 0.28 -14.88 10.53
CA GLY A 64 0.53 -14.97 9.10
C GLY A 64 1.13 -13.69 8.51
N GLU A 65 0.78 -12.53 9.05
CA GLU A 65 1.40 -11.25 8.68
C GLU A 65 2.85 -11.13 9.13
N SER A 66 3.32 -11.98 10.06
CA SER A 66 4.66 -11.89 10.67
C SER A 66 5.57 -13.07 10.32
N LYS A 67 5.09 -14.00 9.49
CA LYS A 67 5.81 -15.23 9.16
C LYS A 67 7.00 -14.92 8.25
N ALA A 68 8.19 -15.37 8.65
CA ALA A 68 9.38 -15.37 7.82
C ALA A 68 9.58 -16.78 7.24
N GLY A 69 9.26 -16.95 5.95
CA GLY A 69 9.50 -18.18 5.22
C GLY A 69 10.92 -18.23 4.70
N THR A 70 11.20 -17.40 3.70
CA THR A 70 12.54 -17.27 3.09
C THR A 70 13.21 -16.00 3.58
N VAL A 71 14.45 -16.07 4.05
CA VAL A 71 15.21 -14.89 4.51
C VAL A 71 16.48 -14.76 3.70
N ARG A 72 16.50 -13.82 2.75
CA ARG A 72 17.70 -13.51 1.96
C ARG A 72 18.47 -12.36 2.59
N VAL A 73 19.78 -12.53 2.71
CA VAL A 73 20.68 -11.55 3.29
C VAL A 73 21.72 -11.18 2.24
N LEU A 74 21.65 -9.94 1.77
CA LEU A 74 22.65 -9.36 0.88
C LEU A 74 23.79 -8.83 1.74
N LEU A 75 25.03 -9.17 1.36
CA LEU A 75 26.23 -8.86 2.12
C LEU A 75 27.05 -7.82 1.38
N PHE A 76 27.44 -6.74 2.03
CA PHE A 76 28.14 -5.61 1.41
C PHE A 76 29.49 -5.34 2.07
N ASP A 77 30.44 -4.80 1.30
CA ASP A 77 31.68 -4.23 1.82
C ASP A 77 31.47 -2.80 2.39
N GLU A 78 32.56 -2.09 2.67
CA GLU A 78 32.52 -0.75 3.24
C GLU A 78 32.03 0.29 2.21
N GLU A 79 32.23 -0.01 0.93
CA GLU A 79 31.90 0.79 -0.25
C GLU A 79 30.51 0.48 -0.84
N ASP A 80 29.65 -0.24 -0.11
CA ASP A 80 28.28 -0.60 -0.47
C ASP A 80 28.16 -1.44 -1.75
N VAL A 81 29.19 -2.24 -2.06
CA VAL A 81 29.19 -3.21 -3.16
C VAL A 81 28.81 -4.58 -2.62
N CYS A 82 27.81 -5.21 -3.24
CA CYS A 82 27.34 -6.52 -2.82
C CYS A 82 28.41 -7.59 -3.08
N LEU A 83 28.87 -8.25 -2.02
CA LEU A 83 29.87 -9.31 -2.06
C LEU A 83 29.26 -10.68 -2.33
N ASP A 84 28.08 -10.94 -1.76
CA ASP A 84 27.36 -12.22 -1.88
C ASP A 84 25.91 -12.10 -1.38
N VAL A 85 25.13 -13.18 -1.55
CA VAL A 85 23.81 -13.35 -0.94
C VAL A 85 23.76 -14.70 -0.23
N VAL A 86 23.23 -14.74 0.99
CA VAL A 86 23.09 -15.97 1.79
C VAL A 86 21.68 -16.07 2.37
N ASN A 87 21.16 -17.30 2.50
CA ASN A 87 19.83 -17.55 3.05
C ASN A 87 19.91 -17.93 4.53
N PHE A 88 19.15 -17.23 5.38
CA PHE A 88 18.96 -17.54 6.79
C PHE A 88 17.52 -18.07 7.04
N ASP A 89 17.15 -19.12 6.32
CA ASP A 89 15.78 -19.65 6.34
C ASP A 89 15.42 -20.26 7.72
N GLY A 90 14.13 -20.25 8.05
CA GLY A 90 13.64 -20.77 9.34
C GLY A 90 13.77 -19.81 10.52
N LEU A 91 14.22 -18.56 10.28
CA LEU A 91 14.19 -17.53 11.32
C LEU A 91 12.78 -17.06 11.65
N THR A 92 12.62 -16.61 12.88
CA THR A 92 11.44 -15.89 13.35
C THR A 92 11.77 -14.41 13.41
N VAL A 93 10.86 -13.54 12.94
CA VAL A 93 10.91 -12.12 13.31
C VAL A 93 10.43 -12.02 14.76
N GLY A 94 11.13 -11.25 15.59
CA GLY A 94 10.77 -11.03 17.01
C GLY A 94 9.26 -10.77 17.11
N ASN A 95 8.62 -11.49 18.04
CA ASN A 95 7.16 -11.62 18.21
C ASN A 95 6.39 -12.63 17.35
N SER A 96 6.99 -13.37 16.41
CA SER A 96 6.25 -14.36 15.61
C SER A 96 5.90 -15.69 16.33
N GLY A 97 6.28 -15.86 17.61
CA GLY A 97 6.16 -17.14 18.37
C GLY A 97 5.55 -17.12 19.79
N GLY A 98 5.25 -15.97 20.39
CA GLY A 98 4.55 -15.88 21.70
C GLY A 98 5.42 -15.97 22.98
N THR A 99 4.89 -15.33 24.05
CA THR A 99 5.35 -15.15 25.44
C THR A 99 6.67 -14.41 25.67
N SER A 100 6.58 -13.11 26.01
CA SER A 100 7.66 -12.43 26.73
C SER A 100 7.77 -13.03 28.13
N THR A 101 8.96 -13.46 28.53
CA THR A 101 9.16 -14.17 29.80
C THR A 101 8.93 -13.27 31.03
N GLU A 102 8.84 -11.95 30.90
CA GLU A 102 8.77 -11.06 32.06
C GLU A 102 7.89 -9.79 31.89
N GLY A 103 7.00 -9.73 30.89
CA GLY A 103 5.99 -8.66 30.82
C GLY A 103 6.50 -7.21 30.66
N THR A 104 7.81 -6.99 30.52
CA THR A 104 8.39 -5.65 30.30
C THR A 104 9.56 -5.73 29.31
N GLY A 105 9.26 -5.69 28.01
CA GLY A 105 10.28 -5.57 26.96
C GLY A 105 9.85 -6.17 25.64
N THR A 106 10.45 -5.70 24.55
CA THR A 106 10.27 -6.26 23.22
C THR A 106 11.06 -7.58 23.12
N PRO A 107 10.48 -8.81 22.99
CA PRO A 107 11.19 -10.04 22.74
C PRO A 107 12.04 -9.91 21.50
N GLU A 108 13.33 -9.96 21.74
CA GLU A 108 14.32 -10.13 20.70
C GLU A 108 14.13 -11.53 20.10
N ALA A 109 14.16 -11.64 18.78
CA ALA A 109 14.20 -12.95 18.15
C ALA A 109 15.45 -13.71 18.59
N ALA A 110 15.35 -15.04 18.64
CA ALA A 110 16.50 -15.90 18.84
C ALA A 110 17.57 -15.61 17.77
N ALA A 111 18.84 -15.70 18.19
CA ALA A 111 19.98 -15.65 17.27
C ALA A 111 19.90 -16.83 16.29
N SER A 112 20.19 -16.57 15.02
CA SER A 112 20.36 -17.62 14.02
C SER A 112 21.57 -18.49 14.34
N GLU A 113 21.63 -19.69 13.76
CA GLU A 113 22.93 -20.34 13.62
C GLU A 113 23.87 -19.46 12.80
N ALA A 114 25.17 -19.52 13.11
CA ALA A 114 26.18 -18.72 12.43
C ALA A 114 26.43 -19.25 11.02
N GLN A 115 26.31 -18.38 10.02
CA GLN A 115 26.54 -18.72 8.62
C GLN A 115 27.87 -18.17 8.10
N LEU A 116 28.45 -18.87 7.13
CA LEU A 116 29.72 -18.50 6.52
C LEU A 116 29.51 -17.38 5.50
N VAL A 117 30.27 -16.29 5.66
CA VAL A 117 30.19 -15.07 4.84
C VAL A 117 31.59 -14.61 4.40
N PRO A 118 31.72 -13.73 3.38
CA PRO A 118 33.00 -13.08 3.10
C PRO A 118 33.54 -12.30 4.31
N GLU A 119 34.84 -12.41 4.60
CA GLU A 119 35.50 -11.66 5.69
C GLU A 119 35.38 -10.13 5.53
N LYS A 120 35.24 -9.68 4.29
CA LYS A 120 35.08 -8.26 3.94
C LYS A 120 33.68 -7.72 4.20
N THR A 121 32.70 -8.55 4.58
CA THR A 121 31.36 -8.08 4.87
C THR A 121 31.37 -7.11 6.05
N LYS A 122 30.89 -5.89 5.81
CA LYS A 122 30.75 -4.80 6.78
C LYS A 122 29.32 -4.36 6.97
N LYS A 123 28.46 -4.56 5.96
CA LYS A 123 27.05 -4.19 6.03
C LYS A 123 26.16 -5.29 5.46
N VAL A 124 24.88 -5.29 5.85
CA VAL A 124 23.88 -6.23 5.34
C VAL A 124 22.56 -5.55 5.00
N PHE A 125 21.81 -6.16 4.09
CA PHE A 125 20.40 -5.86 3.85
C PHE A 125 19.59 -7.15 3.84
N VAL A 126 18.53 -7.22 4.65
CA VAL A 126 17.69 -8.39 4.79
C VAL A 126 16.41 -8.21 3.98
N VAL A 127 16.03 -9.26 3.25
CA VAL A 127 14.75 -9.36 2.52
C VAL A 127 14.07 -10.67 2.90
N ILE A 128 12.89 -10.57 3.50
CA ILE A 128 12.07 -11.70 3.91
C ILE A 128 10.95 -11.89 2.90
N ASN A 129 10.65 -13.15 2.58
CA ASN A 129 9.63 -13.56 1.60
C ASN A 129 9.71 -12.76 0.29
N PRO A 130 10.89 -12.71 -0.36
CA PRO A 130 11.05 -11.93 -1.58
C PRO A 130 10.09 -12.43 -2.66
N TYR A 131 9.40 -11.51 -3.31
CA TYR A 131 8.60 -11.82 -4.49
C TYR A 131 9.52 -12.18 -5.66
N THR A 132 9.48 -13.45 -6.08
CA THR A 132 10.29 -14.00 -7.17
C THR A 132 9.39 -14.69 -8.20
N ASP A 133 8.73 -13.93 -9.06
CA ASP A 133 7.98 -14.51 -10.19
C ASP A 133 8.70 -14.24 -11.50
N GLY A 134 9.53 -15.19 -11.94
CA GLY A 134 9.85 -15.51 -13.34
C GLY A 134 10.47 -14.47 -14.28
N ASN A 135 10.35 -13.16 -13.99
CA ASN A 135 10.85 -11.93 -14.64
C ASN A 135 10.34 -10.64 -13.95
N LYS A 136 9.45 -10.75 -12.95
CA LYS A 136 8.87 -9.68 -12.13
C LYS A 136 9.37 -9.84 -10.69
N GLY A 137 9.62 -8.72 -9.99
CA GLY A 137 10.28 -8.74 -8.68
C GLY A 137 11.78 -8.45 -8.75
N TRP A 138 12.45 -8.47 -7.60
CA TRP A 138 13.90 -8.33 -7.54
C TRP A 138 14.58 -9.68 -7.74
N ASN A 139 15.53 -9.74 -8.69
CA ASN A 139 16.41 -10.90 -8.84
C ASN A 139 17.55 -10.83 -7.81
N LEU A 140 17.33 -11.45 -6.64
CA LEU A 140 18.26 -11.44 -5.51
C LEU A 140 19.15 -12.70 -5.48
N THR A 141 19.55 -13.25 -6.64
CA THR A 141 20.57 -14.31 -6.70
C THR A 141 21.96 -13.72 -6.64
N ALA A 142 22.94 -14.49 -6.15
CA ALA A 142 24.33 -14.04 -6.09
C ALA A 142 24.85 -13.53 -7.45
N ASP A 143 24.60 -14.28 -8.53
CA ASP A 143 25.01 -13.88 -9.90
C ASP A 143 24.37 -12.57 -10.36
N ALA A 144 23.16 -12.26 -9.87
CA ALA A 144 22.44 -11.07 -10.27
C ALA A 144 22.88 -9.81 -9.50
N VAL A 145 23.31 -9.93 -8.24
CA VAL A 145 23.61 -8.77 -7.37
C VAL A 145 25.08 -8.60 -7.05
N LYS A 146 25.90 -9.66 -7.10
CA LYS A 146 27.32 -9.59 -6.74
C LYS A 146 28.10 -8.62 -7.62
N GLY A 147 28.95 -7.81 -6.99
CA GLY A 147 29.73 -6.75 -7.62
C GLY A 147 28.92 -5.51 -7.98
N LYS A 148 27.62 -5.45 -7.67
CA LYS A 148 26.80 -4.25 -7.90
C LYS A 148 26.73 -3.38 -6.65
N PRO A 149 26.73 -2.05 -6.82
CA PRO A 149 26.46 -1.14 -5.71
C PRO A 149 24.99 -1.25 -5.27
N TRP A 150 24.71 -0.90 -4.01
CA TRP A 150 23.36 -0.88 -3.46
C TRP A 150 22.35 -0.11 -4.31
N SER A 151 22.72 1.06 -4.83
CA SER A 151 21.85 1.88 -5.69
C SER A 151 21.39 1.17 -6.97
N ALA A 152 22.17 0.22 -7.50
CA ALA A 152 21.79 -0.57 -8.67
C ALA A 152 20.88 -1.75 -8.31
N ILE A 153 20.83 -2.15 -7.03
CA ILE A 153 19.98 -3.23 -6.52
C ILE A 153 18.64 -2.65 -6.04
N ASN A 154 18.66 -1.53 -5.31
CA ASN A 154 17.49 -0.85 -4.77
C ASN A 154 16.78 0.01 -5.81
N THR A 155 16.35 -0.60 -6.89
CA THR A 155 15.51 0.05 -7.90
C THR A 155 14.03 -0.17 -7.58
N ALA A 156 13.19 0.80 -7.94
CA ALA A 156 11.76 0.62 -7.87
C ALA A 156 11.31 -0.39 -8.93
N ILE A 157 10.43 -1.31 -8.57
CA ILE A 157 9.78 -2.24 -9.49
C ILE A 157 8.28 -1.94 -9.55
N GLU A 158 7.63 -2.40 -10.61
CA GLU A 158 6.18 -2.53 -10.61
C GLU A 158 5.77 -3.79 -9.85
N ALA A 159 4.77 -3.67 -8.98
CA ALA A 159 4.23 -4.76 -8.19
C ALA A 159 2.72 -4.62 -8.01
N VAL A 160 2.07 -5.78 -7.90
CA VAL A 160 0.67 -5.88 -7.45
C VAL A 160 0.70 -6.27 -5.98
N ILE A 161 -0.17 -5.68 -5.16
CA ILE A 161 -0.14 -5.88 -3.71
C ILE A 161 -0.25 -7.36 -3.30
N ALA A 162 -1.02 -8.18 -4.02
CA ALA A 162 -1.14 -9.61 -3.75
C ALA A 162 0.22 -10.36 -3.78
N ASN A 163 1.20 -9.85 -4.54
CA ASN A 163 2.53 -10.44 -4.62
C ASN A 163 3.43 -10.04 -3.44
N ILE A 164 3.10 -8.95 -2.75
CA ILE A 164 3.88 -8.36 -1.65
C ILE A 164 3.25 -8.69 -0.29
N ALA A 165 1.92 -8.77 -0.24
CA ALA A 165 1.13 -8.95 0.97
C ALA A 165 0.08 -10.04 0.75
N THR A 166 0.50 -11.29 0.96
CA THR A 166 -0.40 -12.45 1.06
C THR A 166 -0.22 -13.09 2.42
N ASN A 167 -1.29 -13.67 2.98
CA ASN A 167 -1.22 -14.39 4.25
C ASN A 167 -0.05 -15.38 4.25
N ASP A 168 0.72 -15.40 5.34
CA ASP A 168 1.93 -16.21 5.52
C ASP A 168 3.13 -15.83 4.64
N ASN A 169 3.00 -14.84 3.74
CA ASN A 169 4.04 -14.48 2.77
C ASN A 169 4.10 -12.96 2.55
N PHE A 170 4.13 -12.19 3.63
CA PHE A 170 4.38 -10.75 3.57
C PHE A 170 5.85 -10.50 3.30
N MET A 171 6.15 -9.76 2.24
CA MET A 171 7.51 -9.32 1.96
C MET A 171 7.91 -8.26 2.99
N MET A 172 9.08 -8.45 3.60
CA MET A 172 9.66 -7.51 4.55
C MET A 172 11.10 -7.20 4.15
N ALA A 173 11.58 -6.03 4.55
CA ALA A 173 12.95 -5.63 4.30
C ALA A 173 13.53 -4.88 5.49
N SER A 174 14.86 -4.77 5.55
CA SER A 174 15.56 -3.95 6.54
C SER A 174 14.97 -2.53 6.59
N VAL A 175 14.70 -2.04 7.80
CA VAL A 175 14.07 -0.72 8.04
C VAL A 175 14.97 0.44 7.57
N GLY A 176 16.28 0.23 7.72
CA GLY A 176 17.32 1.25 7.64
C GLY A 176 17.41 2.15 8.88
N GLU A 177 18.50 2.89 9.00
CA GLU A 177 18.74 3.89 10.05
C GLU A 177 19.26 5.20 9.44
N GLY A 178 18.72 6.35 9.88
CA GLY A 178 19.15 7.66 9.39
C GLY A 178 18.52 8.10 8.07
N ALA A 179 18.87 9.31 7.62
CA ALA A 179 18.29 9.91 6.42
C ALA A 179 19.04 9.49 5.14
N GLY A 180 18.32 9.40 4.03
CA GLY A 180 18.88 9.11 2.70
C GLY A 180 19.18 7.63 2.42
N ILE A 181 19.78 7.37 1.26
CA ILE A 181 20.11 6.02 0.77
C ILE A 181 21.20 5.31 1.61
N GLU A 182 22.09 6.08 2.23
CA GLU A 182 23.15 5.58 3.11
C GLU A 182 22.59 4.88 4.35
N GLY A 183 21.38 5.23 4.75
CA GLY A 183 20.69 4.61 5.87
C GLY A 183 20.12 3.22 5.60
N ALA A 184 20.14 2.73 4.36
CA ALA A 184 19.50 1.46 4.02
C ALA A 184 20.24 0.24 4.59
N LEU A 185 21.58 0.26 4.56
CA LEU A 185 22.42 -0.89 4.90
C LEU A 185 22.84 -0.86 6.36
N MET A 186 22.64 -1.97 7.07
CA MET A 186 22.99 -2.08 8.49
C MET A 186 24.43 -2.54 8.67
N GLY A 187 25.21 -1.83 9.49
CA GLY A 187 26.56 -2.24 9.86
C GLY A 187 26.58 -3.55 10.66
N VAL A 188 27.52 -4.45 10.35
CA VAL A 188 27.69 -5.74 11.03
C VAL A 188 29.14 -6.05 11.37
N THR A 189 29.34 -6.86 12.41
CA THR A 189 30.62 -7.48 12.73
C THR A 189 30.59 -8.94 12.29
N VAL A 190 31.64 -9.39 11.61
CA VAL A 190 31.83 -10.79 11.22
C VAL A 190 33.02 -11.39 11.98
N TYR A 191 32.92 -12.68 12.31
CA TYR A 191 33.85 -13.35 13.22
C TYR A 191 34.70 -14.37 12.48
N LYS A 192 36.00 -14.09 12.38
CA LYS A 192 36.96 -14.95 11.69
C LYS A 192 37.56 -15.98 12.65
N PRO A 193 37.72 -17.25 12.23
CA PRO A 193 38.49 -18.22 13.00
C PRO A 193 39.98 -17.82 13.09
N ASP A 194 40.55 -17.86 14.30
CA ASP A 194 42.00 -17.65 14.53
C ASP A 194 42.88 -18.84 14.09
N GLY A 195 42.36 -19.69 13.21
CA GLY A 195 42.97 -20.92 12.74
C GLY A 195 41.93 -21.88 12.15
N TYR A 196 42.40 -22.89 11.41
CA TYR A 196 41.53 -23.84 10.68
C TYR A 196 41.33 -25.17 11.43
N THR A 197 41.47 -25.16 12.76
CA THR A 197 41.08 -26.31 13.60
C THR A 197 39.59 -26.22 13.93
N GLN A 198 38.94 -27.35 14.15
CA GLN A 198 37.51 -27.39 14.47
C GLN A 198 37.19 -26.52 15.70
N ASP A 199 38.01 -26.60 16.75
CA ASP A 199 37.84 -25.76 17.96
C ASP A 199 37.85 -24.25 17.67
N LYS A 200 38.68 -23.80 16.72
CA LYS A 200 38.77 -22.38 16.34
C LYS A 200 37.58 -21.95 15.47
N ILE A 201 37.10 -22.84 14.62
CA ILE A 201 35.89 -22.63 13.82
C ILE A 201 34.66 -22.57 14.74
N ASP A 202 34.53 -23.50 15.67
CA ASP A 202 33.42 -23.56 16.63
C ASP A 202 33.44 -22.34 17.56
N ALA A 203 34.62 -21.87 17.98
CA ALA A 203 34.75 -20.63 18.74
C ALA A 203 34.24 -19.41 17.95
N ALA A 204 34.58 -19.28 16.67
CA ALA A 204 34.11 -18.17 15.83
C ALA A 204 32.59 -18.24 15.57
N LYS A 205 32.05 -19.44 15.32
CA LYS A 205 30.60 -19.65 15.21
C LYS A 205 29.87 -19.29 16.50
N LYS A 206 30.42 -19.69 17.65
CA LYS A 206 29.86 -19.38 18.96
C LYS A 206 29.89 -17.87 19.20
N GLU A 207 31.00 -17.21 18.93
CA GLU A 207 31.14 -15.76 19.13
C GLU A 207 30.14 -14.98 18.26
N ALA A 208 29.98 -15.39 16.99
CA ALA A 208 28.95 -14.81 16.11
C ALA A 208 27.54 -14.99 16.67
N LYS A 209 27.22 -16.19 17.18
CA LYS A 209 25.90 -16.50 17.76
C LYS A 209 25.64 -15.80 19.09
N ASP A 210 26.66 -15.60 19.91
CA ASP A 210 26.57 -14.85 21.17
C ASP A 210 26.40 -13.34 20.92
N HIS A 211 26.83 -12.85 19.75
CA HIS A 211 26.76 -11.45 19.34
C HIS A 211 26.06 -11.30 17.97
N PRO A 212 24.79 -11.70 17.84
CA PRO A 212 24.08 -11.63 16.57
C PRO A 212 23.87 -10.18 16.16
N ALA A 213 23.96 -9.91 14.85
CA ALA A 213 23.54 -8.61 14.33
C ALA A 213 22.02 -8.49 14.44
N LYS A 214 21.57 -7.48 15.20
CA LYS A 214 20.14 -7.19 15.38
C LYS A 214 19.65 -6.36 14.20
N ILE A 215 18.74 -6.93 13.42
CA ILE A 215 18.22 -6.29 12.20
C ILE A 215 16.72 -6.06 12.35
N SER A 216 16.32 -4.80 12.38
CA SER A 216 14.90 -4.43 12.31
C SER A 216 14.38 -4.55 10.88
N VAL A 217 13.19 -5.12 10.71
CA VAL A 217 12.51 -5.26 9.43
C VAL A 217 11.10 -4.64 9.43
N ASP A 218 10.73 -4.05 8.30
CA ASP A 218 9.43 -3.49 7.99
C ASP A 218 8.77 -4.31 6.87
N ARG A 219 7.45 -4.53 6.97
CA ARG A 219 6.67 -5.00 5.81
C ARG A 219 6.71 -3.96 4.71
N LEU A 220 6.71 -4.40 3.46
CA LEU A 220 6.66 -3.51 2.29
C LEU A 220 5.24 -3.03 1.91
N SER A 221 4.26 -3.35 2.75
CA SER A 221 2.86 -2.96 2.60
C SER A 221 2.39 -2.09 3.76
N ALA A 222 1.39 -1.25 3.52
CA ALA A 222 0.53 -0.67 4.56
C ALA A 222 -0.73 -1.54 4.75
N LYS A 223 -1.31 -1.48 5.95
CA LYS A 223 -2.59 -2.13 6.28
C LYS A 223 -3.66 -1.06 6.49
N VAL A 224 -4.82 -1.23 5.89
CA VAL A 224 -5.97 -0.33 6.04
C VAL A 224 -7.18 -1.13 6.52
N GLU A 225 -7.83 -0.65 7.56
CA GLU A 225 -9.08 -1.21 8.07
C GLU A 225 -10.10 -0.09 8.23
N LEU A 226 -11.32 -0.31 7.74
CA LEU A 226 -12.43 0.61 7.92
C LEU A 226 -13.51 -0.01 8.80
N VAL A 227 -13.97 0.73 9.80
CA VAL A 227 -15.09 0.38 10.67
C VAL A 227 -16.12 1.50 10.71
N VAL A 228 -17.33 1.16 11.14
CA VAL A 228 -18.41 2.12 11.39
C VAL A 228 -18.59 2.22 12.89
N LYS A 229 -18.55 3.44 13.44
CA LYS A 229 -18.80 3.68 14.86
C LYS A 229 -20.16 3.11 15.27
N GLU A 230 -20.24 2.50 16.44
CA GLU A 230 -21.48 1.93 16.97
C GLU A 230 -22.60 2.98 17.07
N SER A 231 -22.28 4.16 17.63
CA SER A 231 -23.17 5.32 17.67
C SER A 231 -22.94 6.27 16.48
N PHE A 232 -23.15 5.78 15.26
CA PHE A 232 -23.04 6.57 14.04
C PHE A 232 -24.16 7.62 13.94
N THR A 233 -23.80 8.87 13.61
CA THR A 233 -24.81 9.95 13.46
C THR A 233 -25.12 10.23 12.00
N THR A 234 -26.39 10.23 11.63
CA THR A 234 -26.86 10.64 10.30
C THR A 234 -27.54 11.99 10.37
N LYS A 235 -27.10 12.93 9.53
CA LYS A 235 -27.69 14.27 9.39
C LYS A 235 -28.12 14.54 7.94
N PRO A 236 -29.11 15.41 7.72
CA PRO A 236 -29.96 16.04 8.74
C PRO A 236 -30.93 15.04 9.40
N ASP A 237 -31.56 15.44 10.50
CA ASP A 237 -32.47 14.58 11.26
C ASP A 237 -33.57 13.97 10.38
N GLY A 238 -33.83 12.67 10.57
CA GLY A 238 -34.79 11.90 9.78
C GLY A 238 -34.21 11.29 8.49
N ALA A 239 -33.01 11.70 8.06
CA ALA A 239 -32.28 10.97 7.03
C ALA A 239 -31.74 9.65 7.56
N LYS A 240 -31.53 8.69 6.66
CA LYS A 240 -31.09 7.33 7.00
C LYS A 240 -29.85 6.96 6.21
N PHE A 241 -28.93 6.25 6.86
CA PHE A 241 -27.67 5.81 6.28
C PHE A 241 -27.44 4.34 6.59
N THR A 242 -27.08 3.56 5.58
CA THR A 242 -26.64 2.17 5.75
C THR A 242 -25.32 1.97 5.01
N PHE A 243 -24.30 1.53 5.74
CA PHE A 243 -23.03 1.13 5.14
C PHE A 243 -23.21 -0.09 4.23
N GLY A 244 -22.73 0.00 2.99
CA GLY A 244 -22.85 -1.06 1.98
C GLY A 244 -21.54 -1.77 1.66
N GLY A 245 -20.40 -1.10 1.81
CA GLY A 245 -19.08 -1.66 1.56
C GLY A 245 -18.01 -0.58 1.44
N TRP A 246 -16.75 -0.98 1.35
CA TRP A 246 -15.65 -0.08 1.05
C TRP A 246 -14.61 -0.74 0.14
N GLU A 247 -13.71 0.04 -0.44
CA GLU A 247 -12.56 -0.43 -1.23
C GLU A 247 -11.49 0.67 -1.29
N LEU A 248 -10.22 0.31 -1.54
CA LEU A 248 -9.13 1.25 -1.75
C LEU A 248 -9.11 1.77 -3.20
N SER A 249 -8.75 3.04 -3.37
CA SER A 249 -8.50 3.66 -4.66
C SER A 249 -7.21 4.49 -4.60
N VAL A 250 -6.63 4.79 -5.77
CA VAL A 250 -5.36 5.49 -5.91
C VAL A 250 -4.23 4.75 -5.18
N THR A 251 -4.15 3.43 -5.33
CA THR A 251 -3.07 2.62 -4.73
C THR A 251 -1.87 2.58 -5.67
N ASN A 252 -0.66 2.76 -5.15
CA ASN A 252 0.58 2.74 -5.93
C ASN A 252 0.79 1.37 -6.63
N LYS A 253 1.40 1.41 -7.82
CA LYS A 253 1.82 0.22 -8.59
C LYS A 253 3.30 -0.08 -8.44
N SER A 254 4.05 0.72 -7.69
CA SER A 254 5.50 0.57 -7.55
C SER A 254 5.96 0.50 -6.11
N VAL A 255 7.12 -0.13 -5.90
CA VAL A 255 7.73 -0.32 -4.58
C VAL A 255 9.25 -0.44 -4.71
N LYS A 256 9.98 0.07 -3.72
CA LYS A 256 11.43 -0.11 -3.54
C LYS A 256 11.70 -1.08 -2.40
N LEU A 257 12.83 -1.80 -2.42
CA LEU A 257 13.26 -2.60 -1.27
C LEU A 257 13.42 -1.68 -0.04
N TYR A 258 14.03 -0.52 -0.24
CA TYR A 258 14.13 0.56 0.73
C TYR A 258 13.72 1.88 0.10
N SER A 259 12.78 2.56 0.73
CA SER A 259 12.44 3.95 0.42
C SER A 259 13.01 4.85 1.50
N GLU A 260 13.71 5.90 1.06
CA GLU A 260 14.48 6.79 1.94
C GLU A 260 13.60 7.38 3.03
N LEU A 261 14.10 7.41 4.26
CA LEU A 261 13.40 8.01 5.39
C LEU A 261 13.40 9.55 5.25
N ILE A 262 12.21 10.12 5.39
CA ILE A 262 11.96 11.56 5.31
C ILE A 262 11.55 12.09 6.68
N THR A 263 12.22 13.15 7.10
CA THR A 263 11.85 13.91 8.30
C THR A 263 10.90 15.04 7.95
N TYR A 264 9.97 15.36 8.85
CA TYR A 264 8.98 16.42 8.66
C TYR A 264 8.64 17.08 9.99
N ASP A 265 8.19 18.33 9.92
CA ASP A 265 7.87 19.13 11.09
C ASP A 265 6.62 18.61 11.80
N ASN A 266 6.63 18.66 13.14
CA ASN A 266 5.55 18.20 14.01
C ASN A 266 5.21 16.70 13.88
N ALA A 267 6.16 15.90 13.39
CA ALA A 267 6.03 14.45 13.40
C ALA A 267 5.72 13.94 14.81
N THR A 268 4.67 13.12 14.90
CA THR A 268 4.38 12.30 16.07
C THR A 268 5.62 11.47 16.39
N THR A 269 5.99 11.37 17.68
CA THR A 269 7.15 10.57 18.08
C THR A 269 7.01 9.14 17.58
N GLY A 270 7.98 8.68 16.79
CA GLY A 270 8.01 7.35 16.17
C GLY A 270 7.23 7.23 14.86
N ALA A 271 6.58 8.29 14.38
CA ALA A 271 6.05 8.34 13.01
C ALA A 271 7.21 8.50 12.01
N VAL A 272 7.11 7.77 10.90
CA VAL A 272 8.10 7.76 9.83
C VAL A 272 7.42 8.09 8.52
N TYR A 273 8.07 8.89 7.69
CA TYR A 273 7.66 9.14 6.32
C TYR A 273 8.75 8.65 5.37
N ARG A 274 8.39 8.40 4.11
CA ARG A 274 9.31 7.82 3.13
C ARG A 274 9.19 8.50 1.77
N GLN A 275 10.24 8.37 0.96
CA GLN A 275 10.24 8.78 -0.44
C GLN A 275 10.12 7.56 -1.35
N ASP A 276 8.90 7.30 -1.81
CA ASP A 276 8.61 6.24 -2.78
C ASP A 276 9.10 6.60 -4.21
N LYS A 277 8.56 5.97 -5.25
CA LYS A 277 8.95 6.25 -6.65
C LYS A 277 8.29 7.51 -7.22
N ASN A 278 7.10 7.85 -6.75
CA ASN A 278 6.23 8.89 -7.31
C ASN A 278 6.04 9.96 -6.23
N TYR A 279 7.14 10.50 -5.71
CA TYR A 279 7.11 11.31 -4.50
C TYR A 279 7.14 12.80 -4.83
N LEU A 280 8.05 13.19 -5.71
CA LEU A 280 8.20 14.56 -6.16
C LEU A 280 7.10 14.91 -7.17
N SER A 281 6.73 16.18 -7.22
CA SER A 281 5.69 16.69 -8.13
C SER A 281 6.01 16.46 -9.60
N ASP A 282 7.28 16.38 -9.99
CA ASP A 282 7.71 16.06 -11.36
C ASP A 282 7.83 14.55 -11.63
N GLU A 283 7.75 13.71 -10.59
CA GLU A 283 7.63 12.25 -10.67
C GLU A 283 6.16 11.79 -10.72
N GLN A 284 5.21 12.69 -10.43
CA GLN A 284 3.79 12.42 -10.53
C GLN A 284 3.34 12.32 -12.01
N PRO A 285 2.26 11.57 -12.30
CA PRO A 285 1.65 11.55 -13.62
C PRO A 285 1.35 12.95 -14.16
N ASP A 286 1.64 13.19 -15.45
CA ASP A 286 1.24 14.43 -16.12
C ASP A 286 -0.27 14.43 -16.34
N VAL A 287 -0.97 15.29 -15.59
CA VAL A 287 -2.42 15.49 -15.64
C VAL A 287 -2.83 16.77 -16.37
N SER A 288 -1.89 17.44 -17.06
CA SER A 288 -2.17 18.72 -17.74
C SER A 288 -3.02 18.58 -19.00
N ASN A 289 -3.07 17.38 -19.60
CA ASN A 289 -3.81 17.12 -20.83
C ASN A 289 -4.87 16.02 -20.63
N ALA A 290 -6.13 16.41 -20.73
CA ALA A 290 -7.29 15.53 -20.55
C ALA A 290 -7.26 14.25 -21.42
N SER A 291 -6.67 14.29 -22.62
CA SER A 291 -6.64 13.11 -23.50
C SER A 291 -5.62 12.04 -23.11
N THR A 292 -4.62 12.40 -22.30
CA THR A 292 -3.54 11.49 -21.88
C THR A 292 -3.48 11.30 -20.36
N MET A 293 -4.17 12.16 -19.62
CA MET A 293 -4.21 12.18 -18.15
C MET A 293 -4.55 10.82 -17.55
N GLU A 294 -5.66 10.21 -17.97
CA GLU A 294 -6.08 8.90 -17.45
C GLU A 294 -5.03 7.81 -17.70
N THR A 295 -4.46 7.75 -18.92
CA THR A 295 -3.40 6.79 -19.26
C THR A 295 -2.14 7.00 -18.42
N ASN A 296 -1.75 8.25 -18.19
CA ASN A 296 -0.59 8.59 -17.35
C ASN A 296 -0.83 8.20 -15.89
N MET A 297 -2.02 8.49 -15.37
CA MET A 297 -2.45 8.13 -14.02
C MET A 297 -2.47 6.61 -13.83
N ASP A 298 -3.05 5.87 -14.77
CA ASP A 298 -3.10 4.41 -14.77
C ASP A 298 -1.73 3.77 -14.82
N ALA A 299 -0.71 4.42 -15.38
CA ALA A 299 0.64 3.88 -15.38
C ALA A 299 1.23 3.80 -13.96
N ALA A 300 0.85 4.72 -13.07
CA ALA A 300 1.40 4.83 -11.71
C ALA A 300 0.50 4.23 -10.61
N PHE A 301 -0.82 4.29 -10.77
CA PHE A 301 -1.76 3.93 -9.71
C PHE A 301 -2.90 3.02 -10.21
N ASN A 302 -3.58 2.35 -9.27
CA ASN A 302 -4.87 1.68 -9.51
C ASN A 302 -6.01 2.57 -9.01
N TYR A 303 -7.04 2.76 -9.84
CA TYR A 303 -8.23 3.56 -9.53
C TYR A 303 -9.49 2.69 -9.57
N LEU A 304 -10.46 3.02 -8.71
CA LEU A 304 -11.84 2.62 -8.92
C LEU A 304 -12.47 3.57 -9.94
N LYS A 305 -12.83 3.03 -11.11
CA LYS A 305 -13.24 3.84 -12.25
C LYS A 305 -14.75 3.93 -12.42
N ASN A 306 -15.23 5.06 -12.94
CA ASN A 306 -16.60 5.13 -13.41
C ASN A 306 -16.81 4.29 -14.67
N ILE A 307 -18.09 4.00 -14.93
CA ILE A 307 -18.53 3.39 -16.19
C ILE A 307 -19.09 4.46 -17.12
N ASP A 308 -18.90 4.28 -18.41
CA ASP A 308 -19.42 5.19 -19.45
C ASP A 308 -20.59 4.61 -20.24
N SER A 309 -20.87 3.31 -20.08
CA SER A 309 -21.92 2.63 -20.81
C SER A 309 -22.63 1.54 -20.01
N GLU A 310 -23.85 1.19 -20.44
CA GLU A 310 -24.63 0.11 -19.83
C GLU A 310 -23.99 -1.27 -19.99
N SER A 311 -23.04 -1.45 -20.92
CA SER A 311 -22.30 -2.70 -21.10
C SER A 311 -21.16 -2.92 -20.11
N GLU A 312 -20.70 -1.87 -19.42
CA GLU A 312 -19.59 -1.96 -18.49
C GLU A 312 -20.06 -2.36 -17.08
N GLU A 313 -19.22 -3.09 -16.35
CA GLU A 313 -19.51 -3.49 -14.98
C GLU A 313 -19.05 -2.42 -13.99
N ILE A 314 -19.90 -2.07 -13.03
CA ILE A 314 -19.54 -1.14 -11.97
C ILE A 314 -18.48 -1.81 -11.08
N PRO A 315 -17.33 -1.17 -10.82
CA PRO A 315 -16.34 -1.71 -9.90
C PRO A 315 -16.92 -2.04 -8.53
N ALA A 316 -16.49 -3.17 -7.98
CA ALA A 316 -16.97 -3.65 -6.69
C ALA A 316 -16.44 -2.77 -5.55
N VAL A 317 -17.35 -2.21 -4.75
CA VAL A 317 -17.05 -1.56 -3.47
C VAL A 317 -17.81 -2.33 -2.40
N ALA A 318 -17.22 -3.46 -1.99
CA ALA A 318 -17.94 -4.55 -1.32
C ALA A 318 -17.23 -5.10 -0.08
N GLN A 319 -16.06 -4.56 0.30
CA GLN A 319 -15.39 -5.04 1.50
C GLN A 319 -16.26 -4.74 2.72
N SER A 320 -16.36 -5.73 3.61
CA SER A 320 -17.13 -5.58 4.84
C SER A 320 -16.38 -4.71 5.86
N LYS A 321 -17.12 -4.05 6.75
CA LYS A 321 -16.53 -3.30 7.87
C LYS A 321 -15.67 -4.24 8.74
N GLY A 322 -14.48 -3.79 9.14
CA GLY A 322 -13.49 -4.58 9.87
C GLY A 322 -12.66 -5.53 9.00
N THR A 323 -12.92 -5.61 7.68
CA THR A 323 -11.99 -6.29 6.77
C THR A 323 -10.70 -5.46 6.69
N SER A 324 -9.56 -6.13 6.64
CA SER A 324 -8.27 -5.48 6.37
C SER A 324 -7.92 -5.61 4.89
N LEU A 325 -7.57 -4.50 4.27
CA LEU A 325 -6.93 -4.46 2.97
C LEU A 325 -5.47 -4.03 3.12
N TYR A 326 -4.69 -4.32 2.08
CA TYR A 326 -3.29 -3.92 2.00
C TYR A 326 -3.08 -3.07 0.75
N CYS A 327 -2.09 -2.18 0.81
CA CYS A 327 -1.60 -1.44 -0.34
C CYS A 327 -0.09 -1.28 -0.25
N LEU A 328 0.54 -0.99 -1.40
CA LEU A 328 1.92 -0.49 -1.41
C LEU A 328 1.93 0.91 -0.78
N GLU A 329 3.10 1.32 -0.28
CA GLU A 329 3.26 2.69 0.19
C GLU A 329 2.99 3.68 -0.95
N ASN A 330 2.45 4.84 -0.57
CA ASN A 330 2.15 5.95 -1.46
C ASN A 330 2.34 7.24 -0.67
N THR A 331 3.42 7.94 -0.97
CA THR A 331 3.92 9.09 -0.20
C THR A 331 4.28 10.21 -1.15
N MET A 332 4.13 11.46 -0.70
CA MET A 332 4.28 12.61 -1.58
C MET A 332 4.95 13.77 -0.84
N GLU A 333 5.71 14.58 -1.56
CA GLU A 333 6.13 15.87 -1.00
C GLU A 333 4.91 16.78 -0.78
N ALA A 334 5.08 17.81 0.05
CA ALA A 334 4.01 18.73 0.45
C ALA A 334 3.12 19.21 -0.72
N LYS A 335 3.74 19.67 -1.82
CA LYS A 335 3.04 20.20 -3.01
C LYS A 335 2.42 19.13 -3.93
N ALA A 336 2.71 17.86 -3.69
CA ALA A 336 2.20 16.73 -4.48
C ALA A 336 1.06 15.97 -3.76
N GLN A 337 0.60 16.46 -2.60
CA GLN A 337 -0.57 15.93 -1.89
C GLN A 337 -1.87 16.34 -2.60
N GLN A 338 -2.20 15.64 -3.68
CA GLN A 338 -3.30 15.97 -4.59
C GLN A 338 -4.25 14.79 -4.79
N LEU A 339 -5.53 15.07 -5.04
CA LEU A 339 -6.61 14.07 -5.04
C LEU A 339 -6.40 12.90 -6.00
N GLY A 340 -5.69 13.13 -7.10
CA GLY A 340 -5.35 12.13 -8.11
C GLY A 340 -4.23 11.19 -7.72
N PHE A 341 -3.41 11.55 -6.72
CA PHE A 341 -2.21 10.81 -6.34
C PHE A 341 -2.29 10.26 -4.91
N THR A 342 -3.17 10.80 -4.07
CA THR A 342 -3.34 10.37 -2.68
C THR A 342 -4.22 9.12 -2.55
N THR A 343 -3.66 8.04 -2.00
CA THR A 343 -4.43 6.83 -1.65
C THR A 343 -5.61 7.16 -0.76
N LYS A 344 -6.78 6.65 -1.14
CA LYS A 344 -8.05 6.94 -0.49
C LYS A 344 -8.90 5.69 -0.33
N VAL A 345 -9.89 5.80 0.56
CA VAL A 345 -10.95 4.82 0.73
C VAL A 345 -12.21 5.32 0.04
N VAL A 346 -12.82 4.50 -0.81
CA VAL A 346 -14.17 4.72 -1.34
C VAL A 346 -15.15 3.90 -0.53
N VAL A 347 -16.18 4.56 0.02
CA VAL A 347 -17.26 3.95 0.80
C VAL A 347 -18.52 3.94 -0.03
N LYS A 348 -19.12 2.76 -0.23
CA LYS A 348 -20.47 2.58 -0.77
C LYS A 348 -21.46 2.52 0.38
N ALA A 349 -22.57 3.25 0.25
CA ALA A 349 -23.64 3.24 1.24
C ALA A 349 -25.00 3.49 0.57
N THR A 350 -26.08 3.24 1.31
CA THR A 350 -27.37 3.85 1.00
C THR A 350 -27.56 5.07 1.89
N TYR A 351 -27.98 6.19 1.29
CA TYR A 351 -28.39 7.39 2.01
C TYR A 351 -29.78 7.80 1.53
N THR A 352 -30.76 7.77 2.42
CA THR A 352 -32.13 8.18 2.11
C THR A 352 -32.43 9.50 2.81
N PRO A 353 -32.68 10.60 2.07
CA PRO A 353 -33.13 11.86 2.64
C PRO A 353 -34.41 11.72 3.46
N ASN A 354 -34.60 12.62 4.44
CA ASN A 354 -35.82 12.65 5.23
C ASN A 354 -37.06 12.83 4.34
N GLY A 355 -38.14 12.10 4.65
CA GLY A 355 -39.39 12.14 3.91
C GLY A 355 -39.45 11.26 2.65
N LEU A 356 -38.34 10.61 2.28
CA LEU A 356 -38.32 9.61 1.21
C LEU A 356 -38.37 8.18 1.77
N THR A 357 -38.79 7.24 0.91
CA THR A 357 -38.84 5.82 1.27
C THR A 357 -37.43 5.24 1.24
N GLU A 358 -37.05 4.47 2.27
CA GLU A 358 -35.75 3.79 2.31
C GLU A 358 -35.53 2.89 1.11
N ASN A 359 -34.30 2.87 0.62
CA ASN A 359 -33.88 2.03 -0.51
C ASN A 359 -34.72 2.28 -1.78
N SER A 360 -35.44 3.40 -1.87
CA SER A 360 -36.09 3.85 -3.09
C SER A 360 -35.15 4.78 -3.87
N SER A 361 -35.32 4.80 -5.18
CA SER A 361 -34.57 5.71 -6.03
C SER A 361 -35.11 7.14 -5.92
N TYR A 362 -34.21 8.11 -5.98
CA TYR A 362 -34.58 9.53 -5.97
C TYR A 362 -33.64 10.38 -6.83
N PHE A 363 -34.07 11.60 -7.12
CA PHE A 363 -33.30 12.60 -7.84
C PHE A 363 -32.92 13.74 -6.90
N SER A 364 -31.74 14.32 -7.10
CA SER A 364 -31.32 15.56 -6.47
C SER A 364 -31.17 16.65 -7.52
N TRP A 365 -31.74 17.82 -7.26
CA TRP A 365 -31.56 19.01 -8.09
C TRP A 365 -31.64 20.27 -7.22
N LYS A 366 -30.62 21.14 -7.33
CA LYS A 366 -30.49 22.39 -6.53
C LYS A 366 -30.70 22.20 -5.02
N GLY A 367 -30.14 21.13 -4.46
CA GLY A 367 -30.21 20.82 -3.03
C GLY A 367 -31.56 20.24 -2.55
N ASN A 368 -32.52 20.03 -3.45
CA ASN A 368 -33.79 19.38 -3.15
C ASN A 368 -33.80 17.93 -3.66
N TYR A 369 -34.62 17.10 -3.02
CA TYR A 369 -34.77 15.68 -3.35
C TYR A 369 -36.18 15.37 -3.87
N TYR A 370 -36.27 14.60 -4.95
CA TYR A 370 -37.52 14.33 -5.65
C TYR A 370 -37.67 12.83 -5.92
N THR A 371 -38.87 12.29 -5.69
CA THR A 371 -39.33 11.08 -6.40
C THR A 371 -39.48 11.36 -7.90
N LEU A 372 -39.61 10.33 -8.73
CA LEU A 372 -39.82 10.53 -10.17
C LEU A 372 -41.08 11.37 -10.46
N ASP A 373 -42.17 11.11 -9.76
CA ASP A 373 -43.42 11.85 -9.95
C ASP A 373 -43.28 13.32 -9.53
N GLN A 374 -42.67 13.58 -8.37
CA GLN A 374 -42.38 14.95 -7.92
C GLN A 374 -41.45 15.70 -8.88
N LEU A 375 -40.46 15.01 -9.47
CA LEU A 375 -39.55 15.61 -10.45
C LEU A 375 -40.29 15.98 -11.75
N LYS A 376 -41.22 15.12 -12.19
CA LYS A 376 -42.08 15.37 -13.36
C LYS A 376 -43.02 16.54 -13.11
N ASP A 377 -43.60 16.63 -11.93
CA ASP A 377 -44.45 17.76 -11.54
C ASP A 377 -43.65 19.07 -11.51
N GLU A 378 -42.46 19.07 -10.90
CA GLU A 378 -41.56 20.23 -10.88
C GLU A 378 -41.11 20.64 -12.29
N TYR A 379 -40.84 19.66 -13.17
CA TYR A 379 -40.51 19.90 -14.57
C TYR A 379 -41.66 20.58 -15.32
N ASN A 380 -42.90 20.14 -15.10
CA ASN A 380 -44.08 20.72 -15.74
C ASN A 380 -44.41 22.12 -15.20
N ASN A 381 -44.13 22.38 -13.93
CA ASN A 381 -44.29 23.70 -13.32
C ASN A 381 -43.18 24.69 -13.72
N THR A 382 -42.06 24.19 -14.24
CA THR A 382 -40.98 25.02 -14.78
C THR A 382 -41.30 25.48 -16.20
N ALA A 383 -41.47 26.79 -16.39
CA ALA A 383 -41.85 27.34 -17.70
C ALA A 383 -40.71 27.26 -18.75
N SER A 384 -39.48 27.59 -18.34
CA SER A 384 -38.29 27.53 -19.20
C SER A 384 -37.00 27.58 -18.36
N GLY A 385 -35.86 27.18 -18.94
CA GLY A 385 -34.59 27.10 -18.23
C GLY A 385 -34.61 26.10 -17.07
N GLY A 386 -33.64 26.19 -16.14
CA GLY A 386 -33.63 25.37 -14.92
C GLY A 386 -33.87 23.88 -15.21
N LEU A 387 -34.86 23.27 -14.53
CA LEU A 387 -35.15 21.85 -14.71
C LEU A 387 -35.63 21.50 -16.13
N LYS A 388 -36.24 22.44 -16.87
CA LYS A 388 -36.56 22.30 -18.30
C LYS A 388 -35.34 22.17 -19.19
N THR A 389 -34.17 22.57 -18.71
CA THR A 389 -32.87 22.40 -19.40
C THR A 389 -32.08 21.25 -18.79
N ASP A 390 -32.00 21.19 -17.47
CA ASP A 390 -31.11 20.29 -16.75
C ASP A 390 -31.55 18.82 -16.82
N LEU A 391 -32.86 18.53 -16.74
CA LEU A 391 -33.37 17.16 -16.80
C LEU A 391 -33.18 16.54 -18.20
N PRO A 392 -33.52 17.19 -19.32
CA PRO A 392 -33.21 16.68 -20.65
C PRO A 392 -31.73 16.35 -20.86
N ILE A 393 -30.81 17.20 -20.39
CA ILE A 393 -29.36 16.99 -20.50
C ILE A 393 -28.98 15.70 -19.77
N PHE A 394 -29.43 15.54 -18.51
CA PHE A 394 -29.18 14.32 -17.74
C PHE A 394 -29.75 13.08 -18.42
N LEU A 395 -31.01 13.10 -18.85
CA LEU A 395 -31.67 11.93 -19.44
C LEU A 395 -31.01 11.47 -20.74
N LYS A 396 -30.53 12.42 -21.55
CA LYS A 396 -29.80 12.11 -22.79
C LYS A 396 -28.42 11.54 -22.49
N LYS A 397 -27.65 12.21 -21.62
CA LYS A 397 -26.32 11.74 -21.20
C LYS A 397 -26.40 10.33 -20.60
N ALA A 398 -27.38 10.09 -19.73
CA ALA A 398 -27.57 8.81 -19.07
C ALA A 398 -28.20 7.72 -19.96
N GLY A 399 -28.48 8.02 -21.24
CA GLY A 399 -29.06 7.06 -22.20
C GLY A 399 -30.54 6.69 -21.95
N VAL A 400 -31.21 7.35 -21.01
CA VAL A 400 -32.64 7.12 -20.69
C VAL A 400 -33.54 7.62 -21.82
N VAL A 401 -33.13 8.70 -22.48
CA VAL A 401 -33.80 9.30 -23.63
C VAL A 401 -32.78 9.43 -24.77
N ALA A 402 -33.15 9.05 -25.98
CA ALA A 402 -32.24 9.18 -27.13
C ALA A 402 -31.95 10.65 -27.48
N GLU A 403 -30.73 10.94 -27.90
CA GLU A 403 -30.25 12.28 -28.30
C GLU A 403 -31.18 13.00 -29.29
N GLY A 404 -31.71 12.24 -30.27
CA GLY A 404 -32.54 12.75 -31.37
C GLY A 404 -34.04 12.87 -31.08
N VAL A 405 -34.49 12.69 -29.84
CA VAL A 405 -35.92 12.85 -29.51
C VAL A 405 -36.35 14.31 -29.73
N SER A 406 -37.33 14.49 -30.61
CA SER A 406 -37.86 15.82 -30.99
C SER A 406 -38.86 16.38 -29.99
N ASP A 407 -39.64 15.53 -29.33
CA ASP A 407 -40.63 15.90 -28.30
C ASP A 407 -40.16 15.41 -26.92
N ILE A 408 -39.26 16.19 -26.32
CA ILE A 408 -38.67 15.88 -25.02
C ILE A 408 -39.70 15.91 -23.88
N ASP A 409 -40.71 16.76 -24.00
CA ASP A 409 -41.76 16.91 -22.99
C ASP A 409 -42.63 15.65 -22.93
N LYS A 410 -43.03 15.13 -24.09
CA LYS A 410 -43.73 13.84 -24.16
C LYS A 410 -42.87 12.70 -23.61
N ALA A 411 -41.58 12.65 -23.96
CA ALA A 411 -40.69 11.62 -23.48
C ALA A 411 -40.55 11.64 -21.94
N ILE A 412 -40.52 12.83 -21.33
CA ILE A 412 -40.48 13.02 -19.87
C ILE A 412 -41.81 12.62 -19.21
N ALA A 413 -42.94 12.97 -19.82
CA ALA A 413 -44.26 12.57 -19.34
C ALA A 413 -44.43 11.03 -19.30
N GLU A 414 -43.80 10.32 -20.24
CA GLU A 414 -43.81 8.86 -20.36
C GLU A 414 -42.70 8.15 -19.55
N LEU A 415 -41.90 8.88 -18.76
CA LEU A 415 -40.91 8.24 -17.88
C LEU A 415 -41.60 7.38 -16.82
N THR A 416 -41.03 6.19 -16.62
CA THR A 416 -41.38 5.25 -15.55
C THR A 416 -40.11 4.84 -14.82
N ALA A 417 -40.23 4.39 -13.57
CA ALA A 417 -39.09 3.97 -12.76
C ALA A 417 -38.25 2.88 -13.44
N GLY A 418 -38.88 1.98 -14.21
CA GLY A 418 -38.20 0.89 -14.93
C GLY A 418 -37.28 1.33 -16.08
N LYS A 419 -37.30 2.62 -16.47
CA LYS A 419 -36.32 3.17 -17.43
C LYS A 419 -34.98 3.53 -16.80
N PHE A 420 -34.89 3.52 -15.48
CA PHE A 420 -33.68 3.86 -14.74
C PHE A 420 -33.09 2.60 -14.11
N THR A 421 -31.77 2.51 -14.11
CA THR A 421 -30.98 1.36 -13.63
C THR A 421 -29.98 1.81 -12.57
N ALA A 422 -29.26 0.87 -11.97
CA ALA A 422 -28.12 1.18 -11.10
C ALA A 422 -27.01 2.00 -11.79
N LYS A 423 -26.94 1.95 -13.13
CA LYS A 423 -25.89 2.60 -13.94
C LYS A 423 -26.27 4.03 -14.33
N THR A 424 -27.57 4.35 -14.38
CA THR A 424 -28.07 5.64 -14.89
C THR A 424 -27.49 6.86 -14.17
N GLY A 425 -27.32 6.79 -12.85
CA GLY A 425 -26.73 7.89 -12.07
C GLY A 425 -25.23 8.08 -12.33
N ILE A 426 -24.53 6.99 -12.66
CA ILE A 426 -23.10 6.96 -12.95
C ILE A 426 -22.83 7.48 -14.36
N ILE A 427 -23.58 7.01 -15.36
CA ILE A 427 -23.43 7.48 -16.74
C ILE A 427 -23.85 8.96 -16.85
N GLY A 428 -24.93 9.35 -16.16
CA GLY A 428 -25.42 10.73 -16.09
C GLY A 428 -24.66 11.64 -15.10
N ARG A 429 -23.49 11.23 -14.60
CA ARG A 429 -22.67 12.03 -13.66
C ARG A 429 -22.32 13.40 -14.22
N PHE A 430 -21.97 14.34 -13.34
CA PHE A 430 -21.67 15.76 -13.67
C PHE A 430 -22.82 16.56 -14.29
N CYS A 431 -24.03 16.00 -14.36
CA CYS A 431 -25.23 16.79 -14.64
C CYS A 431 -25.75 17.46 -13.37
N ALA A 432 -26.46 18.58 -13.54
CA ALA A 432 -27.12 19.30 -12.43
C ALA A 432 -28.20 18.44 -11.74
N VAL A 433 -28.89 17.58 -12.50
CA VAL A 433 -29.74 16.52 -11.96
C VAL A 433 -28.88 15.31 -11.66
N ARG A 434 -29.00 14.79 -10.43
CA ARG A 434 -28.32 13.57 -9.98
C ARG A 434 -29.36 12.50 -9.66
N TYR A 435 -29.11 11.26 -10.06
CA TYR A 435 -30.01 10.13 -9.79
C TYR A 435 -29.35 9.11 -8.88
N TYR A 436 -29.99 8.81 -7.75
CA TYR A 436 -29.55 7.84 -6.77
C TYR A 436 -30.44 6.61 -6.88
N HIS A 437 -29.95 5.56 -7.54
CA HIS A 437 -30.68 4.31 -7.66
C HIS A 437 -30.74 3.62 -6.30
N GLU A 438 -31.94 3.35 -5.79
CA GLU A 438 -32.16 2.69 -4.49
C GLU A 438 -31.37 3.34 -3.34
N SER A 439 -31.27 4.67 -3.36
CA SER A 439 -30.51 5.47 -2.39
C SER A 439 -28.99 5.20 -2.36
N VAL A 440 -28.42 4.45 -3.31
CA VAL A 440 -26.99 4.16 -3.37
C VAL A 440 -26.18 5.43 -3.64
N CYS A 441 -25.13 5.64 -2.86
CA CYS A 441 -24.15 6.71 -3.01
C CYS A 441 -22.75 6.26 -2.59
N TYR A 442 -21.76 7.06 -2.95
CA TYR A 442 -20.34 6.82 -2.70
C TYR A 442 -19.70 8.05 -2.04
N TYR A 443 -18.77 7.81 -1.13
CA TYR A 443 -17.96 8.82 -0.46
C TYR A 443 -16.50 8.47 -0.64
N ASP A 444 -15.62 9.46 -0.74
CA ASP A 444 -14.19 9.24 -0.61
C ASP A 444 -13.64 9.78 0.70
N VAL A 445 -12.57 9.14 1.17
CA VAL A 445 -11.86 9.49 2.39
C VAL A 445 -10.38 9.40 2.11
N LEU A 446 -9.71 10.55 2.05
CA LEU A 446 -8.26 10.64 1.94
C LEU A 446 -7.61 10.09 3.22
N ILE A 447 -6.57 9.26 3.07
CA ILE A 447 -5.88 8.67 4.22
C ILE A 447 -4.83 9.67 4.74
N ARG A 448 -5.06 10.18 5.95
CA ARG A 448 -4.07 10.99 6.66
C ARG A 448 -3.00 10.11 7.30
N HIS A 449 -1.74 10.52 7.14
CA HIS A 449 -0.58 9.86 7.73
C HIS A 449 -0.35 10.28 9.17
N ASP A 450 -0.20 11.58 9.46
CA ASP A 450 0.01 12.06 10.81
C ASP A 450 -1.05 13.09 11.21
N GLN A 451 -1.82 12.76 12.26
CA GLN A 451 -2.88 13.62 12.77
C GLN A 451 -2.35 14.87 13.48
N ASN A 452 -1.10 14.86 13.94
CA ASN A 452 -0.46 16.02 14.55
C ASN A 452 -0.03 17.07 13.51
N VAL A 453 0.03 16.69 12.23
CA VAL A 453 0.30 17.62 11.13
C VAL A 453 -1.00 18.33 10.74
N THR A 454 -1.32 19.41 11.47
CA THR A 454 -2.57 20.16 11.28
C THR A 454 -2.50 21.21 10.17
N THR A 455 -1.31 21.69 9.83
CA THR A 455 -1.10 22.68 8.77
C THR A 455 -1.50 22.10 7.41
N LYS A 456 -2.31 22.87 6.66
CA LYS A 456 -2.76 22.43 5.33
C LYS A 456 -1.57 22.20 4.41
N MET A 457 -1.63 21.13 3.62
CA MET A 457 -0.61 20.72 2.65
C MET A 457 0.80 20.53 3.21
N ALA A 458 0.97 20.47 4.54
CA ALA A 458 2.26 20.19 5.14
C ALA A 458 2.69 18.74 4.89
N LEU A 459 4.00 18.54 4.78
CA LEU A 459 4.60 17.21 4.59
C LEU A 459 4.21 16.27 5.74
N GLY A 460 3.93 15.01 5.41
CA GLY A 460 3.53 14.00 6.40
C GLY A 460 2.05 14.07 6.80
N ARG A 461 1.25 14.97 6.22
CA ARG A 461 -0.19 15.04 6.49
C ARG A 461 -0.96 13.91 5.83
N TYR A 462 -0.71 13.65 4.54
CA TYR A 462 -1.38 12.59 3.77
C TYR A 462 -0.37 11.52 3.32
N GLY A 463 -0.88 10.33 3.01
CA GLY A 463 -0.09 9.21 2.47
C GLY A 463 -0.19 7.93 3.29
N VAL A 464 0.14 6.83 2.64
CA VAL A 464 0.24 5.49 3.25
C VAL A 464 1.69 5.05 3.28
N VAL A 465 2.24 4.84 4.48
CA VAL A 465 3.64 4.41 4.69
C VAL A 465 3.66 2.91 4.98
N ARG A 466 4.66 2.22 4.44
CA ARG A 466 4.87 0.78 4.67
C ARG A 466 4.99 0.47 6.17
N ASN A 467 4.55 -0.72 6.58
CA ASN A 467 4.55 -1.20 7.97
C ASN A 467 3.70 -0.36 8.97
N ASN A 468 2.80 0.48 8.47
CA ASN A 468 1.78 1.16 9.28
C ASN A 468 0.40 0.51 9.12
N TRP A 469 -0.39 0.50 10.20
CA TRP A 469 -1.81 0.15 10.18
C TRP A 469 -2.67 1.40 10.36
N TYR A 470 -3.38 1.76 9.30
CA TYR A 470 -4.39 2.81 9.24
C TYR A 470 -5.76 2.26 9.61
N HIS A 471 -6.27 2.66 10.76
CA HIS A 471 -7.61 2.32 11.22
C HIS A 471 -8.54 3.52 11.06
N LEU A 472 -9.53 3.41 10.17
CA LEU A 472 -10.50 4.44 9.84
C LEU A 472 -11.85 4.10 10.49
N GLU A 473 -12.36 4.97 11.35
CA GLU A 473 -13.67 4.83 11.98
C GLU A 473 -14.62 5.92 11.49
N LEU A 474 -15.63 5.52 10.70
CA LEU A 474 -16.69 6.42 10.23
C LEU A 474 -17.55 6.88 11.42
N GLN A 475 -17.65 8.20 11.62
CA GLN A 475 -18.31 8.83 12.77
C GLN A 475 -19.73 9.30 12.47
N SER A 476 -19.89 9.98 11.34
CA SER A 476 -21.16 10.60 10.96
C SER A 476 -21.19 10.94 9.48
N VAL A 477 -22.38 11.15 8.94
CA VAL A 477 -22.63 11.65 7.58
C VAL A 477 -23.53 12.89 7.64
N SER A 478 -23.30 13.87 6.76
CA SER A 478 -24.05 15.15 6.71
C SER A 478 -24.97 15.30 5.50
N GLY A 479 -24.88 14.39 4.54
CA GLY A 479 -25.66 14.40 3.30
C GLY A 479 -25.32 13.19 2.44
N PRO A 480 -26.03 12.98 1.32
CA PRO A 480 -25.65 11.93 0.38
C PRO A 480 -24.29 12.22 -0.24
N GLY A 481 -23.52 11.16 -0.47
CA GLY A 481 -22.33 11.21 -1.32
C GLY A 481 -22.70 11.38 -2.80
N THR A 482 -21.81 11.01 -3.70
CA THR A 482 -22.10 11.02 -5.15
C THR A 482 -22.85 9.76 -5.57
N PRO A 483 -23.74 9.80 -6.58
CA PRO A 483 -24.31 8.57 -7.14
C PRO A 483 -23.33 7.80 -8.05
N TRP A 484 -22.14 8.36 -8.31
CA TRP A 484 -21.03 7.77 -9.05
C TRP A 484 -19.83 7.54 -8.14
N ILE A 485 -18.87 6.73 -8.60
CA ILE A 485 -17.64 6.45 -7.86
C ILE A 485 -16.76 7.72 -7.89
N PRO A 486 -16.22 8.17 -6.73
CA PRO A 486 -15.23 9.23 -6.70
C PRO A 486 -13.96 8.80 -7.43
N ASP A 487 -13.87 9.17 -8.69
CA ASP A 487 -12.82 8.80 -9.62
C ASP A 487 -12.06 10.07 -10.02
N PRO A 488 -10.86 10.31 -9.46
CA PRO A 488 -10.09 11.50 -9.79
C PRO A 488 -9.51 11.46 -11.22
N SER A 489 -9.50 10.30 -11.89
CA SER A 489 -9.08 10.20 -13.29
C SER A 489 -10.17 10.65 -14.28
N ASP A 490 -11.39 10.86 -13.79
CA ASP A 490 -12.58 11.28 -14.53
C ASP A 490 -13.19 12.54 -13.87
N PRO A 491 -12.53 13.72 -13.96
CA PRO A 491 -13.01 14.93 -13.31
C PRO A 491 -14.19 15.58 -14.06
N ASP A 492 -15.05 16.29 -13.32
CA ASP A 492 -16.15 17.08 -13.90
C ASP A 492 -15.60 18.10 -14.92
N PRO A 493 -16.04 18.10 -16.19
CA PRO A 493 -15.51 19.01 -17.20
C PRO A 493 -15.89 20.49 -17.00
N THR A 494 -16.90 20.78 -16.16
CA THR A 494 -17.49 22.12 -16.00
C THR A 494 -17.29 22.73 -14.61
N ASN A 495 -17.07 21.89 -13.61
CA ASN A 495 -16.68 22.29 -12.26
C ASN A 495 -15.63 21.31 -11.72
N PRO A 496 -14.44 21.27 -12.36
CA PRO A 496 -13.49 20.21 -12.12
C PRO A 496 -13.03 20.29 -10.67
N THR A 497 -13.12 19.17 -9.98
CA THR A 497 -12.17 18.84 -8.91
C THR A 497 -11.09 18.01 -9.62
N PRO A 498 -10.18 18.64 -10.41
CA PRO A 498 -9.21 17.90 -11.20
C PRO A 498 -8.32 17.03 -10.30
N PRO A 499 -7.67 16.00 -10.85
CA PRO A 499 -6.74 15.19 -10.07
C PRO A 499 -5.60 16.00 -9.43
N GLY A 500 -5.23 17.16 -10.00
CA GLY A 500 -4.27 18.10 -9.42
C GLY A 500 -4.82 19.03 -8.32
N THR A 501 -6.06 18.88 -7.87
CA THR A 501 -6.60 19.63 -6.72
C THR A 501 -5.90 19.23 -5.43
N ASP A 502 -5.53 20.22 -4.63
CA ASP A 502 -4.94 20.04 -3.31
C ASP A 502 -5.87 19.25 -2.37
N ASP A 503 -5.32 18.28 -1.63
CA ASP A 503 -6.08 17.39 -0.75
C ASP A 503 -6.94 18.13 0.29
N ASP A 504 -6.50 19.30 0.75
CA ASP A 504 -7.20 20.11 1.76
C ASP A 504 -8.29 21.03 1.21
N GLU A 505 -8.60 20.95 -0.09
CA GLU A 505 -9.72 21.61 -0.76
C GLU A 505 -10.94 20.70 -0.97
N ALA A 506 -10.84 19.40 -0.65
CA ALA A 506 -11.97 18.47 -0.77
C ALA A 506 -13.06 18.73 0.28
N ASP A 507 -14.32 18.86 -0.18
CA ASP A 507 -15.50 18.95 0.67
C ASP A 507 -15.83 17.59 1.29
N ALA A 508 -15.81 17.48 2.63
CA ALA A 508 -16.09 16.23 3.33
C ALA A 508 -17.58 16.12 3.76
N TYR A 509 -18.30 15.19 3.14
CA TYR A 509 -19.68 14.81 3.55
C TYR A 509 -19.72 13.73 4.64
N ILE A 510 -18.57 13.10 4.91
CA ILE A 510 -18.41 12.04 5.90
C ILE A 510 -17.29 12.41 6.89
N SER A 511 -17.56 12.23 8.18
CA SER A 511 -16.57 12.43 9.24
C SER A 511 -15.91 11.11 9.59
N VAL A 512 -14.58 11.08 9.58
CA VAL A 512 -13.78 9.88 9.82
C VAL A 512 -12.70 10.19 10.86
N LYS A 513 -12.56 9.31 11.85
CA LYS A 513 -11.41 9.30 12.75
C LYS A 513 -10.38 8.32 12.21
N ILE A 514 -9.15 8.78 11.98
CA ILE A 514 -8.06 7.92 11.50
C ILE A 514 -7.03 7.77 12.63
N THR A 515 -6.70 6.53 12.97
CA THR A 515 -5.65 6.18 13.94
C THR A 515 -4.57 5.38 13.22
N ILE A 516 -3.31 5.76 13.41
CA ILE A 516 -2.16 5.06 12.82
C ILE A 516 -1.43 4.33 13.93
N ASN A 517 -1.21 3.02 13.74
CA ASN A 517 -0.48 2.18 14.69
C ASN A 517 0.76 1.55 14.02
N PRO A 518 1.86 1.35 14.76
CA PRO A 518 2.93 0.46 14.35
C PRO A 518 2.39 -0.95 14.12
N TRP A 519 2.93 -1.67 13.13
CA TRP A 519 2.49 -3.02 12.82
C TRP A 519 3.33 -4.08 13.56
N THR A 520 3.04 -4.28 14.86
CA THR A 520 3.79 -5.21 15.72
C THR A 520 2.86 -6.10 16.58
N TYR A 521 3.11 -7.41 16.63
CA TYR A 521 2.35 -8.42 17.38
C TYR A 521 2.70 -8.47 18.87
N TRP A 522 1.69 -8.58 19.74
CA TRP A 522 1.84 -8.90 21.17
C TRP A 522 0.63 -9.72 21.65
N THR A 523 0.87 -10.94 22.11
CA THR A 523 -0.10 -11.71 22.91
C THR A 523 0.35 -11.78 24.36
N GLN A 524 -0.57 -11.49 25.27
CA GLN A 524 -0.44 -11.89 26.67
C GLN A 524 -1.79 -12.47 27.09
N GLY A 525 -1.83 -13.80 27.27
CA GLY A 525 -2.93 -14.45 27.97
C GLY A 525 -2.65 -14.37 29.47
N VAL A 526 -3.63 -13.91 30.25
CA VAL A 526 -3.64 -14.14 31.70
C VAL A 526 -5.08 -14.42 32.13
N ASP A 527 -5.22 -15.49 32.91
CA ASP A 527 -6.45 -16.07 33.40
C ASP A 527 -7.33 -15.10 34.22
N LEU A 528 -8.64 -15.32 34.11
CA LEU A 528 -9.64 -14.72 35.00
C LEU A 528 -9.61 -15.43 36.36
N HIS A 529 -9.55 -14.64 37.43
CA HIS A 529 -10.04 -15.03 38.76
C HIS A 529 -11.15 -14.09 39.21
#